data_AF-A0A7M7LVH3-F1
#
_entry.id   AF-A0A7M7LVH3-F1
#
_cell.length_a   1.000
_cell.length_b   1.000
_cell.length_c   1.000
_cell.angle_alpha   90.00
_cell.angle_beta   90.00
_cell.angle_gamma   90.00
#
_symmetry.space_group_name_H-M   'P 1'
#
loop_
_entity.id
_entity.type
_entity.pdbx_description
1 polymer ?
#
loop_
_entity_poly.entity_id
_entity_poly.type
_entity_poly.pdbx_seq_one_letter_code
_entity_poly.pdbx_strand_id
1 'polypeptide(L)'
;MAANFSSSEDICEGENCEQSCEQQDIEGVIMKSRASLNTLREMATDKLQLCRNYGDQIQGCRIYTDNLLHALKNEVDSVINEAIQTDEDREKEDAAKINQEIDEKNQNLEEEIQKIKEEIGKNDEERENRLELNRKNAEKRRKPIDEKQHSLQTDIQNIAKEKEKKIAEIEKTWQNDMKTTKNTEQTLDTVLEDDNNFVKDGHLVKTSVIDELKKPLNEGEVKQVTDTISGVRFVKGAWREKYDGRIDGYDGEWKLIDTINVSDEIKYPAIAGCIDECNVILTDKDPGEQNTYMFNMNTKHTQRVITNVISCVVSCALLNDDKVVCGKYSPRTGGSYTGDSLNGFINVYDRQWDHINDVTIPKNTPRYCTRVDVAVDQIGIIIAAEEGQSKIYFINPADGKIMHTITCKQDILMRGVLSSGYIVAQPYPPDHRVFIIDRKGAQREITHSGLILNTCIDPMTDDLYVVTSDDECKTCVIDQVMSGGDMDKSRVASFPLSSRWTLIVSSRVVMTSSGNMIACDGDNILVFKKLLSL
;
A
#
# COMPACT_ATOMS: atom_id res chain seq x y z
N MET A 1 38.41 -26.68 -53.77
CA MET A 1 37.64 -26.80 -55.03
C MET A 1 36.92 -25.46 -55.21
N ALA A 2 37.58 -24.46 -55.81
CA ALA A 2 37.54 -24.12 -57.25
C ALA A 2 36.09 -23.75 -57.67
N ALA A 3 35.71 -22.48 -57.80
CA ALA A 3 36.02 -21.49 -58.86
C ALA A 3 34.97 -21.46 -60.01
N ASN A 4 34.34 -20.28 -60.16
CA ASN A 4 34.16 -19.48 -61.39
C ASN A 4 33.26 -19.92 -62.58
N PHE A 5 32.38 -18.95 -62.95
CA PHE A 5 31.94 -18.46 -64.28
C PHE A 5 31.45 -19.44 -65.38
N SER A 6 30.23 -19.23 -65.92
CA SER A 6 30.00 -18.51 -67.20
C SER A 6 28.61 -18.75 -67.83
N SER A 7 28.01 -17.65 -68.32
CA SER A 7 27.22 -17.42 -69.55
C SER A 7 26.30 -18.49 -70.16
N SER A 8 25.07 -18.07 -70.48
CA SER A 8 24.42 -18.38 -71.77
C SER A 8 23.40 -17.29 -72.09
N GLU A 9 23.76 -16.41 -73.03
CA GLU A 9 22.80 -15.91 -74.02
C GLU A 9 22.51 -17.09 -74.97
N ASP A 10 21.24 -17.38 -75.25
CA ASP A 10 20.72 -17.13 -76.60
C ASP A 10 19.23 -17.51 -76.79
N ILE A 11 18.55 -16.59 -77.50
CA ILE A 11 17.51 -16.78 -78.51
C ILE A 11 16.12 -17.26 -78.04
N CYS A 12 15.19 -16.31 -78.01
CA CYS A 12 13.80 -16.55 -78.41
C CYS A 12 13.56 -15.89 -79.78
N GLU A 13 13.55 -16.73 -80.83
CA GLU A 13 12.99 -16.42 -82.14
C GLU A 13 11.46 -16.60 -82.11
N GLY A 14 10.73 -15.70 -82.77
CA GLY A 14 9.51 -16.06 -83.48
C GLY A 14 8.16 -15.77 -82.82
N GLU A 15 7.67 -14.56 -83.08
CA GLU A 15 6.26 -14.22 -83.38
C GLU A 15 5.22 -14.11 -82.23
N ASN A 16 4.66 -12.88 -82.16
CA ASN A 16 3.45 -12.45 -81.47
C ASN A 16 3.49 -12.25 -79.94
N CYS A 17 4.34 -11.31 -79.51
CA CYS A 17 4.05 -10.47 -78.35
C CYS A 17 3.91 -8.99 -78.77
N GLU A 18 2.99 -8.70 -79.71
CA GLU A 18 2.36 -7.37 -79.77
C GLU A 18 1.29 -7.28 -78.66
N GLN A 19 1.74 -7.32 -77.40
CA GLN A 19 1.08 -6.57 -76.36
C GLN A 19 1.88 -5.28 -76.23
N SER A 20 1.29 -4.24 -76.84
CA SER A 20 1.70 -2.85 -76.79
C SER A 20 2.49 -2.52 -75.52
N CYS A 21 3.79 -2.26 -75.67
CA CYS A 21 4.46 -1.30 -74.82
C CYS A 21 3.71 0.02 -75.02
N GLU A 22 2.70 0.29 -74.20
CA GLU A 22 2.17 1.64 -74.06
C GLU A 22 3.39 2.50 -73.75
N GLN A 23 3.76 3.39 -74.68
CA GLN A 23 4.64 4.50 -74.36
C GLN A 23 3.95 5.24 -73.23
N GLN A 24 4.37 4.94 -72.00
CA GLN A 24 3.92 5.71 -70.85
C GLN A 24 4.26 7.14 -71.17
N ASP A 25 3.25 8.00 -71.11
CA ASP A 25 3.43 9.44 -71.15
C ASP A 25 4.44 9.81 -70.06
N ILE A 26 5.70 10.01 -70.45
CA ILE A 26 6.83 10.28 -69.55
C ILE A 26 6.53 11.55 -68.76
N GLU A 27 5.89 12.53 -69.41
CA GLU A 27 5.45 13.77 -68.80
C GLU A 27 4.35 13.49 -67.76
N GLY A 28 3.39 12.63 -68.09
CA GLY A 28 2.37 12.14 -67.16
C GLY A 28 2.93 11.42 -65.92
N VAL A 29 3.95 10.56 -66.09
CA VAL A 29 4.62 9.84 -64.98
C VAL A 29 5.43 10.79 -64.09
N ILE A 30 6.12 11.76 -64.69
CA ILE A 30 6.84 12.83 -63.99
C ILE A 30 5.87 13.69 -63.18
N MET A 31 4.77 14.13 -63.78
CA MET A 31 3.75 14.95 -63.11
C MET A 31 3.10 14.19 -61.95
N LYS A 32 2.79 12.90 -62.11
CA LYS A 32 2.24 12.06 -61.05
C LYS A 32 3.23 11.84 -59.89
N SER A 33 4.51 11.72 -60.21
CA SER A 33 5.57 11.58 -59.20
C SER A 33 5.81 12.88 -58.44
N ARG A 34 5.78 14.02 -59.12
CA ARG A 34 5.88 15.36 -58.50
C ARG A 34 4.68 15.64 -57.60
N ALA A 35 3.47 15.30 -58.05
CA ALA A 35 2.26 15.37 -57.23
C ALA A 35 2.39 14.50 -55.97
N SER A 36 2.92 13.28 -56.10
CA SER A 36 3.14 12.39 -54.93
C SER A 36 4.11 12.98 -53.90
N LEU A 37 5.22 13.59 -54.35
CA LEU A 37 6.18 14.23 -53.44
C LEU A 37 5.59 15.49 -52.79
N ASN A 38 4.80 16.28 -53.51
CA ASN A 38 4.06 17.41 -52.94
C ASN A 38 3.09 16.95 -51.84
N THR A 39 2.38 15.84 -52.05
CA THR A 39 1.52 15.24 -51.00
C THR A 39 2.34 14.82 -49.78
N LEU A 40 3.53 14.23 -49.96
CA LEU A 40 4.41 13.89 -48.84
C LEU A 40 4.93 15.13 -48.11
N ARG A 41 5.18 16.23 -48.82
CA ARG A 41 5.55 17.51 -48.21
C ARG A 41 4.41 18.05 -47.34
N GLU A 42 3.18 18.04 -47.85
CA GLU A 42 1.99 18.43 -47.07
C GLU A 42 1.86 17.56 -45.82
N MET A 43 2.01 16.23 -45.95
CA MET A 43 2.02 15.32 -44.80
C MET A 43 3.14 15.64 -43.79
N ALA A 44 4.32 16.06 -44.24
CA ALA A 44 5.42 16.47 -43.37
C ALA A 44 5.09 17.76 -42.60
N THR A 45 4.50 18.75 -43.28
CA THR A 45 4.05 20.00 -42.65
C THR A 45 2.93 19.74 -41.64
N ASP A 46 1.96 18.89 -41.97
CA ASP A 46 0.88 18.48 -41.06
C ASP A 46 1.44 17.76 -39.82
N LYS A 47 2.38 16.83 -40.03
CA LYS A 47 3.04 16.12 -38.94
C LYS A 47 3.88 17.05 -38.06
N LEU A 48 4.52 18.07 -38.61
CA LEU A 48 5.20 19.11 -37.82
C LEU A 48 4.23 19.91 -36.96
N GLN A 49 3.04 20.23 -37.48
CA GLN A 49 2.02 20.91 -36.69
C GLN A 49 1.50 20.00 -35.56
N LEU A 50 1.31 18.71 -35.83
CA LEU A 50 1.01 17.71 -34.80
C LEU A 50 2.11 17.65 -33.74
N CYS A 51 3.38 17.61 -34.14
CA CYS A 51 4.51 17.67 -33.19
C CYS A 51 4.46 18.92 -32.32
N ARG A 52 4.14 20.11 -32.87
CA ARG A 52 4.01 21.34 -32.06
C ARG A 52 2.89 21.23 -31.03
N ASN A 53 1.71 20.81 -31.48
CA ASN A 53 0.56 20.60 -30.58
C ASN A 53 0.87 19.57 -29.49
N TYR A 54 1.61 18.51 -29.83
CA TYR A 54 2.04 17.50 -28.87
C TYR A 54 3.05 18.06 -27.86
N GLY A 55 3.97 18.91 -28.30
CA GLY A 55 4.87 19.67 -27.40
C GLY A 55 4.11 20.54 -26.40
N ASP A 56 3.06 21.24 -26.86
CA ASP A 56 2.19 22.04 -26.00
C ASP A 56 1.44 21.16 -24.98
N GLN A 57 1.00 19.95 -25.37
CA GLN A 57 0.37 18.99 -24.47
C GLN A 57 1.33 18.49 -23.39
N ILE A 58 2.59 18.20 -23.73
CA ILE A 58 3.62 17.78 -22.77
C ILE A 58 3.85 18.89 -21.73
N GLN A 59 3.99 20.14 -22.18
CA GLN A 59 4.16 21.28 -21.29
C GLN A 59 2.91 21.51 -20.42
N GLY A 60 1.72 21.38 -20.99
CA GLY A 60 0.45 21.47 -20.28
C GLY A 60 0.33 20.38 -19.20
N CYS A 61 0.71 19.14 -19.52
CA CYS A 61 0.76 18.02 -18.59
C CYS A 61 1.69 18.31 -17.42
N ARG A 62 2.90 18.80 -17.68
CA ARG A 62 3.89 19.18 -16.65
C ARG A 62 3.31 20.20 -15.67
N ILE A 63 2.75 21.31 -16.19
CA ILE A 63 2.15 22.37 -15.37
C ILE A 63 0.95 21.85 -14.56
N TYR A 64 0.06 21.09 -15.21
CA TYR A 64 -1.13 20.55 -14.57
C TYR A 64 -0.78 19.62 -13.41
N THR A 65 0.12 18.66 -13.65
CA THR A 65 0.57 17.70 -12.65
C THR A 65 1.38 18.36 -11.52
N ASP A 66 2.18 19.40 -11.80
CA ASP A 66 2.84 20.21 -10.76
C ASP A 66 1.83 20.92 -9.86
N ASN A 67 0.79 21.50 -10.43
CA ASN A 67 -0.27 22.16 -9.66
C ASN A 67 -1.01 21.16 -8.77
N LEU A 68 -1.29 19.95 -9.26
CA LEU A 68 -1.90 18.89 -8.47
C LEU A 68 -1.03 18.48 -7.27
N LEU A 69 0.26 18.21 -7.49
CA LEU A 69 1.18 17.84 -6.42
C LEU A 69 1.40 18.98 -5.41
N HIS A 70 1.39 20.23 -5.89
CA HIS A 70 1.44 21.40 -5.01
C HIS A 70 0.17 21.52 -4.15
N ALA A 71 -1.02 21.32 -4.72
CA ALA A 71 -2.27 21.32 -3.98
C ALA A 71 -2.31 20.20 -2.93
N LEU A 72 -1.86 18.99 -3.30
CA LEU A 72 -1.73 17.85 -2.41
C LEU A 72 -0.79 18.14 -1.23
N LYS A 73 0.37 18.76 -1.51
CA LYS A 73 1.30 19.19 -0.46
C LYS A 73 0.65 20.19 0.50
N ASN A 74 -0.07 21.18 -0.02
CA ASN A 74 -0.75 22.17 0.80
C ASN A 74 -1.85 21.53 1.66
N GLU A 75 -2.55 20.51 1.16
CA GLU A 75 -3.52 19.76 1.96
C GLU A 75 -2.84 19.00 3.11
N VAL A 76 -1.74 18.29 2.83
CA VAL A 76 -0.95 17.58 3.85
C VAL A 76 -0.44 18.54 4.91
N ASP A 77 0.21 19.64 4.51
CA ASP A 77 0.75 20.63 5.42
C ASP A 77 -0.36 21.27 6.27
N SER A 78 -1.56 21.49 5.71
CA SER A 78 -2.71 21.99 6.47
C SER A 78 -3.16 21.03 7.57
N VAL A 79 -3.28 19.74 7.28
CA VAL A 79 -3.72 18.74 8.26
C VAL A 79 -2.68 18.54 9.36
N ILE A 80 -1.40 18.55 8.99
CA ILE A 80 -0.30 18.46 9.94
C ILE A 80 -0.30 19.69 10.85
N ASN A 81 -0.41 20.91 10.30
CA ASN A 81 -0.45 22.14 11.10
C ASN A 81 -1.64 22.19 12.08
N GLU A 82 -2.80 21.64 11.70
CA GLU A 82 -3.96 21.49 12.60
C GLU A 82 -3.63 20.56 13.79
N ALA A 83 -2.98 19.43 13.53
CA ALA A 83 -2.57 18.48 14.58
C ALA A 83 -1.51 19.08 15.52
N ILE A 84 -0.54 19.78 14.95
CA ILE A 84 0.48 20.55 15.68
C ILE A 84 -0.18 21.54 16.64
N GLN A 85 -1.10 22.37 16.14
CA GLN A 85 -1.76 23.38 16.96
C GLN A 85 -2.60 22.73 18.07
N THR A 86 -3.25 21.61 17.77
CA THR A 86 -4.04 20.86 18.74
C THR A 86 -3.19 20.33 19.90
N ASP A 87 -1.97 19.82 19.62
CA ASP A 87 -1.06 19.36 20.66
C ASP A 87 -0.50 20.53 21.51
N GLU A 88 -0.16 21.66 20.87
CA GLU A 88 0.27 22.87 21.59
C GLU A 88 -0.82 23.40 22.52
N ASP A 89 -2.07 23.40 22.07
CA ASP A 89 -3.20 23.87 22.88
C ASP A 89 -3.47 22.92 24.05
N ARG A 90 -3.32 21.61 23.84
CA ARG A 90 -3.40 20.60 24.90
C ARG A 90 -2.28 20.77 25.93
N GLU A 91 -1.04 21.01 25.50
CA GLU A 91 0.08 21.27 26.41
C GLU A 91 -0.20 22.49 27.29
N LYS A 92 -0.71 23.58 26.70
CA LYS A 92 -1.08 24.81 27.42
C LYS A 92 -2.22 24.57 28.41
N GLU A 93 -3.25 23.81 28.02
CA GLU A 93 -4.37 23.47 28.90
C GLU A 93 -3.91 22.62 30.10
N ASP A 94 -3.09 21.61 29.87
CA ASP A 94 -2.53 20.76 30.92
C ASP A 94 -1.64 21.58 31.87
N ALA A 95 -0.82 22.50 31.33
CA ALA A 95 -0.02 23.41 32.15
C ALA A 95 -0.91 24.35 32.99
N ALA A 96 -2.01 24.86 32.44
CA ALA A 96 -2.96 25.70 33.17
C ALA A 96 -3.64 24.93 34.32
N LYS A 97 -4.04 23.67 34.09
CA LYS A 97 -4.59 22.80 35.14
C LYS A 97 -3.58 22.52 36.25
N ILE A 98 -2.33 22.20 35.89
CA ILE A 98 -1.25 21.99 36.87
C ILE A 98 -1.06 23.25 37.73
N ASN A 99 -1.02 24.42 37.09
CA ASN A 99 -0.88 25.68 37.81
C ASN A 99 -2.05 25.92 38.77
N GLN A 100 -3.29 25.75 38.29
CA GLN A 100 -4.48 25.93 39.10
C GLN A 100 -4.53 24.96 40.29
N GLU A 101 -4.26 23.66 40.08
CA GLU A 101 -4.23 22.66 41.15
C GLU A 101 -3.21 22.99 42.24
N ILE A 102 -2.04 23.48 41.85
CA ILE A 102 -0.98 23.85 42.80
C ILE A 102 -1.33 25.16 43.52
N ASP A 103 -1.89 26.14 42.80
CA ASP A 103 -2.34 27.41 43.41
C ASP A 103 -3.44 27.15 44.46
N GLU A 104 -4.40 26.26 44.17
CA GLU A 104 -5.44 25.85 45.12
C GLU A 104 -4.86 25.11 46.35
N LYS A 105 -3.86 24.23 46.14
CA LYS A 105 -3.14 23.57 47.25
C LYS A 105 -2.39 24.59 48.11
N ASN A 106 -1.73 25.56 47.49
CA ASN A 106 -0.97 26.61 48.18
C ASN A 106 -1.90 27.53 48.99
N GLN A 107 -3.08 27.89 48.46
CA GLN A 107 -4.09 28.66 49.18
C GLN A 107 -4.65 27.91 50.41
N ASN A 108 -4.91 26.60 50.28
CA ASN A 108 -5.37 25.79 51.41
C ASN A 108 -4.32 25.63 52.53
N LEU A 109 -3.04 25.88 52.23
CA LEU A 109 -1.93 25.78 53.19
C LEU A 109 -1.64 27.11 53.93
N GLU A 110 -2.27 28.24 53.53
CA GLU A 110 -2.09 29.55 54.18
C GLU A 110 -2.71 29.64 55.59
N GLU A 111 -3.40 28.61 56.08
CA GLU A 111 -4.03 28.61 57.41
C GLU A 111 -3.11 28.19 58.60
N GLU A 112 -1.90 27.63 58.39
CA GLU A 112 -1.02 27.13 59.49
C GLU A 112 0.46 27.59 59.42
N ILE A 113 0.71 28.88 59.70
CA ILE A 113 2.00 29.58 59.46
C ILE A 113 3.13 29.21 60.44
N GLN A 114 3.85 28.12 60.16
CA GLN A 114 5.33 28.03 60.34
C GLN A 114 5.98 26.79 59.66
N LYS A 115 5.25 25.67 59.47
CA LYS A 115 5.69 24.53 58.62
C LYS A 115 5.69 24.87 57.11
N ILE A 116 5.02 25.97 56.77
CA ILE A 116 4.69 26.47 55.43
C ILE A 116 5.86 26.70 54.48
N LYS A 117 7.02 27.23 54.93
CA LYS A 117 8.10 27.58 53.99
C LYS A 117 8.72 26.35 53.33
N GLU A 118 8.79 25.24 54.04
CA GLU A 118 9.33 23.99 53.50
C GLU A 118 8.31 23.28 52.60
N GLU A 119 7.01 23.38 52.89
CA GLU A 119 5.95 22.77 52.09
C GLU A 119 5.65 23.56 50.80
N ILE A 120 5.62 24.89 50.84
CA ILE A 120 5.53 25.72 49.62
C ILE A 120 6.71 25.44 48.69
N GLY A 121 7.93 25.36 49.24
CA GLY A 121 9.11 25.01 48.45
C GLY A 121 9.01 23.64 47.79
N LYS A 122 8.45 22.64 48.49
CA LYS A 122 8.18 21.31 47.92
C LYS A 122 7.09 21.32 46.85
N ASN A 123 6.05 22.15 47.01
CA ASN A 123 4.99 22.29 46.01
C ASN A 123 5.49 22.99 44.74
N ASP A 124 6.35 24.00 44.88
CA ASP A 124 6.99 24.67 43.73
C ASP A 124 7.94 23.70 43.01
N GLU A 125 8.68 22.88 43.74
CA GLU A 125 9.50 21.80 43.17
C GLU A 125 8.64 20.73 42.47
N GLU A 126 7.52 20.31 43.07
CA GLU A 126 6.56 19.38 42.46
C GLU A 126 5.95 20.00 41.18
N ARG A 127 5.62 21.29 41.20
CA ARG A 127 5.11 22.02 40.04
C ARG A 127 6.12 22.02 38.91
N GLU A 128 7.37 22.38 39.15
CA GLU A 128 8.40 22.39 38.10
C GLU A 128 8.64 20.97 37.55
N ASN A 129 8.70 19.96 38.42
CA ASN A 129 8.83 18.56 38.01
C ASN A 129 7.65 18.10 37.13
N ARG A 130 6.41 18.48 37.47
CA ARG A 130 5.21 18.15 36.68
C ARG A 130 5.18 18.91 35.35
N LEU A 131 5.58 20.19 35.34
CA LEU A 131 5.70 20.99 34.12
C LEU A 131 6.78 20.42 33.19
N GLU A 132 7.93 20.01 33.72
CA GLU A 132 8.98 19.37 32.95
C GLU A 132 8.52 18.02 32.38
N LEU A 133 7.79 17.22 33.17
CA LEU A 133 7.18 15.99 32.70
C LEU A 133 6.15 16.24 31.60
N ASN A 134 5.33 17.31 31.71
CA ASN A 134 4.38 17.69 30.68
C ASN A 134 5.10 18.06 29.37
N ARG A 135 6.16 18.88 29.43
CA ARG A 135 7.00 19.22 28.26
C ARG A 135 7.58 17.96 27.60
N LYS A 136 8.16 17.05 28.39
CA LYS A 136 8.68 15.75 27.89
C LYS A 136 7.59 14.89 27.24
N ASN A 137 6.37 14.93 27.78
CA ASN A 137 5.24 14.21 27.20
C ASN A 137 4.74 14.88 25.91
N ALA A 138 4.72 16.21 25.84
CA ALA A 138 4.43 16.95 24.61
C ALA A 138 5.45 16.63 23.51
N GLU A 139 6.75 16.66 23.81
CA GLU A 139 7.80 16.24 22.88
C GLU A 139 7.59 14.81 22.35
N LYS A 140 7.20 13.88 23.23
CA LYS A 140 6.89 12.49 22.84
C LYS A 140 5.66 12.39 21.92
N ARG A 141 4.63 13.20 22.15
CA ARG A 141 3.44 13.28 21.26
C ARG A 141 3.76 13.98 19.94
N ARG A 142 4.69 14.93 19.97
CA ARG A 142 5.07 15.72 18.82
C ARG A 142 5.93 14.97 17.82
N LYS A 143 6.88 14.17 18.32
CA LYS A 143 7.80 13.37 17.51
C LYS A 143 7.11 12.55 16.39
N PRO A 144 6.05 11.75 16.63
CA PRO A 144 5.38 11.01 15.56
C PRO A 144 4.72 11.90 14.51
N ILE A 145 4.23 13.09 14.88
CA ILE A 145 3.65 14.07 13.93
C ILE A 145 4.73 14.57 12.96
N ASP A 146 5.90 14.94 13.48
CA ASP A 146 7.01 15.45 12.66
C ASP A 146 7.59 14.34 11.76
N GLU A 147 7.76 13.12 12.29
CA GLU A 147 8.19 11.95 11.51
C GLU A 147 7.21 11.65 10.38
N LYS A 148 5.90 11.71 10.65
CA LYS A 148 4.86 11.51 9.64
C LYS A 148 4.87 12.60 8.57
N GLN A 149 5.03 13.87 8.96
CA GLN A 149 5.16 14.98 8.01
C GLN A 149 6.32 14.73 7.04
N HIS A 150 7.49 14.35 7.59
CA HIS A 150 8.67 14.08 6.78
C HIS A 150 8.44 12.90 5.81
N SER A 151 7.79 11.82 6.27
CA SER A 151 7.44 10.68 5.42
C SER A 151 6.51 11.07 4.28
N LEU A 152 5.44 11.82 4.54
CA LEU A 152 4.47 12.24 3.52
C LEU A 152 5.11 13.17 2.48
N GLN A 153 5.95 14.11 2.94
CA GLN A 153 6.69 14.99 2.04
C GLN A 153 7.67 14.21 1.16
N THR A 154 8.32 13.18 1.71
CA THR A 154 9.20 12.28 0.96
C THR A 154 8.43 11.51 -0.12
N ASP A 155 7.24 10.99 0.20
CA ASP A 155 6.40 10.28 -0.77
C ASP A 155 5.95 11.22 -1.92
N ILE A 156 5.55 12.45 -1.62
CA ILE A 156 5.22 13.47 -2.64
C ILE A 156 6.44 13.79 -3.52
N GLN A 157 7.64 13.91 -2.93
CA GLN A 157 8.88 14.14 -3.68
C GLN A 157 9.24 12.97 -4.59
N ASN A 158 9.06 11.73 -4.13
CA ASN A 158 9.30 10.54 -4.93
C ASN A 158 8.35 10.48 -6.13
N ILE A 159 7.07 10.82 -5.94
CA ILE A 159 6.08 10.93 -7.02
C ILE A 159 6.50 12.01 -8.02
N ALA A 160 6.89 13.20 -7.53
CA ALA A 160 7.35 14.28 -8.40
C ALA A 160 8.58 13.86 -9.23
N LYS A 161 9.51 13.12 -8.63
CA LYS A 161 10.72 12.62 -9.31
C LYS A 161 10.39 11.61 -10.41
N GLU A 162 9.53 10.63 -10.14
CA GLU A 162 9.17 9.63 -11.16
C GLU A 162 8.37 10.26 -12.31
N LYS A 163 7.46 11.19 -11.97
CA LYS A 163 6.74 12.03 -12.94
C LYS A 163 7.70 12.81 -13.85
N GLU A 164 8.67 13.52 -13.27
CA GLU A 164 9.65 14.30 -14.02
C GLU A 164 10.53 13.44 -14.93
N LYS A 165 10.94 12.26 -14.44
CA LYS A 165 11.68 11.29 -15.24
C LYS A 165 10.88 10.85 -16.47
N LYS A 166 9.60 10.48 -16.29
CA LYS A 166 8.75 10.06 -17.40
C LYS A 166 8.48 11.18 -18.41
N ILE A 167 8.20 12.40 -17.94
CA ILE A 167 8.00 13.56 -18.82
C ILE A 167 9.27 13.84 -19.63
N ALA A 168 10.47 13.76 -19.02
CA ALA A 168 11.73 13.97 -19.73
C ALA A 168 11.98 12.91 -20.82
N GLU A 169 11.58 11.65 -20.59
CA GLU A 169 11.63 10.59 -21.60
C GLU A 169 10.70 10.87 -22.79
N ILE A 170 9.47 11.33 -22.51
CA ILE A 170 8.49 11.73 -23.52
C ILE A 170 9.02 12.93 -24.32
N GLU A 171 9.55 13.96 -23.65
CA GLU A 171 10.13 15.16 -24.28
C GLU A 171 11.29 14.79 -25.22
N LYS A 172 12.18 13.88 -24.79
CA LYS A 172 13.29 13.42 -25.62
C LYS A 172 12.80 12.70 -26.88
N THR A 173 11.77 11.87 -26.76
CA THR A 173 11.17 11.15 -27.89
C THR A 173 10.51 12.14 -28.86
N TRP A 174 9.72 13.08 -28.33
CA TRP A 174 9.10 14.16 -29.11
C TRP A 174 10.13 15.03 -29.85
N GLN A 175 11.21 15.45 -29.20
CA GLN A 175 12.27 16.26 -29.84
C GLN A 175 12.93 15.51 -31.01
N ASN A 176 13.13 14.20 -30.87
CA ASN A 176 13.66 13.37 -31.94
C ASN A 176 12.67 13.29 -33.12
N ASP A 177 11.40 13.00 -32.86
CA ASP A 177 10.38 12.92 -33.92
C ASP A 177 10.20 14.27 -34.64
N MET A 178 10.26 15.38 -33.90
CA MET A 178 10.23 16.74 -34.46
C MET A 178 11.44 17.01 -35.36
N LYS A 179 12.65 16.66 -34.91
CA LYS A 179 13.89 16.83 -35.68
C LYS A 179 13.85 15.98 -36.95
N THR A 180 13.43 14.71 -36.86
CA THR A 180 13.36 13.81 -38.00
C THR A 180 12.33 14.29 -39.02
N THR A 181 11.14 14.71 -38.57
CA THR A 181 10.11 15.26 -39.46
C THR A 181 10.58 16.54 -40.15
N LYS A 182 11.30 17.42 -39.44
CA LYS A 182 11.87 18.65 -40.01
C LYS A 182 12.94 18.34 -41.07
N ASN A 183 13.80 17.36 -40.83
CA ASN A 183 14.81 16.94 -41.81
C ASN A 183 14.14 16.33 -43.06
N THR A 184 13.06 15.57 -42.87
CA THR A 184 12.25 15.02 -43.96
C THR A 184 11.61 16.12 -44.81
N GLU A 185 11.01 17.13 -44.18
CA GLU A 185 10.45 18.29 -44.89
C GLU A 185 11.53 19.02 -45.70
N GLN A 186 12.69 19.31 -45.10
CA GLN A 186 13.82 19.95 -45.80
C GLN A 186 14.35 19.11 -46.98
N THR A 187 14.38 17.79 -46.83
CA THR A 187 14.79 16.87 -47.91
C THR A 187 13.79 16.91 -49.07
N LEU A 188 12.49 16.94 -48.76
CA LEU A 188 11.43 17.06 -49.75
C LEU A 188 11.49 18.41 -50.47
N ASP A 189 11.71 19.51 -49.76
CA ASP A 189 11.87 20.85 -50.35
C ASP A 189 13.06 20.90 -51.32
N THR A 190 14.23 20.39 -50.89
CA THR A 190 15.45 20.36 -51.72
C THR A 190 15.26 19.58 -53.03
N VAL A 191 14.51 18.47 -52.97
CA VAL A 191 14.22 17.62 -54.15
C VAL A 191 13.16 18.25 -55.06
N LEU A 192 12.23 19.03 -54.51
CA LEU A 192 11.16 19.69 -55.26
C LEU A 192 11.60 21.01 -55.91
N GLU A 193 12.64 21.67 -55.38
CA GLU A 193 13.18 22.95 -55.86
C GLU A 193 13.96 22.84 -57.19
N ASP A 194 14.69 21.74 -57.42
CA ASP A 194 15.50 21.54 -58.63
C ASP A 194 15.03 20.31 -59.41
N ASP A 195 14.62 20.53 -60.67
CA ASP A 195 14.16 19.46 -61.56
C ASP A 195 15.25 18.39 -61.80
N ASN A 196 16.54 18.72 -61.72
CA ASN A 196 17.62 17.73 -61.79
C ASN A 196 17.64 16.80 -60.57
N ASN A 197 17.44 17.33 -59.37
CA ASN A 197 17.38 16.56 -58.14
C ASN A 197 16.11 15.70 -58.09
N PHE A 198 14.99 16.22 -58.59
CA PHE A 198 13.74 15.48 -58.73
C PHE A 198 13.92 14.22 -59.60
N VAL A 199 14.51 14.36 -60.79
CA VAL A 199 14.71 13.25 -61.73
C VAL A 199 15.70 12.22 -61.16
N LYS A 200 16.75 12.67 -60.46
CA LYS A 200 17.80 11.80 -59.93
C LYS A 200 17.40 11.06 -58.66
N ASP A 201 16.84 11.76 -57.68
CA ASP A 201 16.68 11.27 -56.31
C ASP A 201 15.20 11.16 -55.86
N GLY A 202 14.24 11.67 -56.64
CA GLY A 202 12.83 11.78 -56.24
C GLY A 202 12.15 10.46 -55.85
N HIS A 203 12.41 9.37 -56.59
CA HIS A 203 11.83 8.06 -56.26
C HIS A 203 12.44 7.45 -55.00
N LEU A 204 13.75 7.62 -54.81
CA LEU A 204 14.47 7.14 -53.62
C LEU A 204 13.99 7.87 -52.36
N VAL A 205 13.89 9.19 -52.46
CA VAL A 205 13.39 10.05 -51.37
C VAL A 205 11.95 9.69 -51.02
N LYS A 206 11.07 9.55 -52.02
CA LYS A 206 9.67 9.12 -51.81
C LYS A 206 9.57 7.84 -50.98
N THR A 207 10.39 6.84 -51.30
CA THR A 207 10.36 5.53 -50.63
C THR A 207 10.96 5.62 -49.22
N SER A 208 11.98 6.46 -49.02
CA SER A 208 12.65 6.63 -47.72
C SER A 208 11.78 7.37 -46.69
N VAL A 209 11.06 8.43 -47.12
CA VAL A 209 10.35 9.32 -46.18
C VAL A 209 8.96 8.85 -45.79
N ILE A 210 8.32 7.99 -46.60
CA ILE A 210 6.92 7.61 -46.39
C ILE A 210 6.70 6.86 -45.08
N ASP A 211 7.62 5.99 -44.70
CA ASP A 211 7.53 5.20 -43.46
C ASP A 211 7.72 6.10 -42.23
N GLU A 212 8.63 7.07 -42.33
CA GLU A 212 8.88 8.04 -41.27
C GLU A 212 7.67 8.97 -41.06
N LEU A 213 7.02 9.43 -42.13
CA LEU A 213 5.83 10.28 -42.04
C LEU A 213 4.60 9.52 -41.51
N LYS A 214 4.50 8.21 -41.79
CA LYS A 214 3.42 7.37 -41.28
C LYS A 214 3.60 6.94 -39.83
N LYS A 215 4.78 7.06 -39.25
CA LYS A 215 5.03 6.73 -37.84
C LYS A 215 4.17 7.62 -36.93
N PRO A 216 3.31 7.05 -36.07
CA PRO A 216 2.48 7.83 -35.16
C PRO A 216 3.29 8.47 -34.03
N LEU A 217 2.75 9.54 -33.44
CA LEU A 217 3.26 10.12 -32.19
C LEU A 217 2.72 9.34 -30.99
N ASN A 218 3.49 9.26 -29.91
CA ASN A 218 3.12 8.55 -28.68
C ASN A 218 2.15 9.36 -27.78
N GLU A 219 1.07 9.92 -28.32
CA GLU A 219 0.15 10.80 -27.59
C GLU A 219 -0.48 10.16 -26.34
N GLY A 220 -0.58 8.82 -26.31
CA GLY A 220 -1.11 8.08 -25.18
C GLY A 220 -0.28 8.19 -23.90
N GLU A 221 1.04 8.42 -24.00
CA GLU A 221 1.93 8.46 -22.82
C GLU A 221 1.66 9.70 -21.95
N VAL A 222 1.38 10.86 -22.56
CA VAL A 222 1.04 12.10 -21.83
C VAL A 222 -0.28 11.94 -21.06
N LYS A 223 -1.27 11.31 -21.70
CA LYS A 223 -2.55 11.01 -21.06
C LYS A 223 -2.36 10.05 -19.88
N GLN A 224 -1.56 9.01 -20.04
CA GLN A 224 -1.28 8.05 -18.97
C GLN A 224 -0.65 8.73 -17.74
N VAL A 225 0.35 9.61 -17.94
CA VAL A 225 0.94 10.38 -16.83
C VAL A 225 -0.11 11.26 -16.16
N THR A 226 -0.92 11.98 -16.95
CA THR A 226 -1.96 12.87 -16.45
C THR A 226 -3.00 12.11 -15.62
N ASP A 227 -3.55 11.03 -16.16
CA ASP A 227 -4.59 10.22 -15.52
C ASP A 227 -4.06 9.59 -14.22
N THR A 228 -2.83 9.06 -14.23
CA THR A 228 -2.21 8.44 -13.04
C THR A 228 -1.97 9.46 -11.94
N ILE A 229 -1.40 10.64 -12.25
CA ILE A 229 -1.15 11.68 -11.24
C ILE A 229 -2.46 12.29 -10.73
N SER A 230 -3.50 12.35 -11.56
CA SER A 230 -4.82 12.84 -11.13
C SER A 230 -5.49 11.95 -10.10
N GLY A 231 -5.15 10.65 -10.07
CA GLY A 231 -5.63 9.72 -9.04
C GLY A 231 -4.97 9.91 -7.68
N VAL A 232 -3.74 10.47 -7.65
CA VAL A 232 -2.96 10.64 -6.42
C VAL A 232 -3.69 11.57 -5.46
N ARG A 233 -3.91 11.10 -4.22
CA ARG A 233 -4.64 11.82 -3.18
C ARG A 233 -4.07 11.54 -1.80
N PHE A 234 -4.33 12.46 -0.86
CA PHE A 234 -4.08 12.23 0.55
C PHE A 234 -5.29 11.55 1.19
N VAL A 235 -5.11 10.30 1.61
CA VAL A 235 -6.12 9.58 2.39
C VAL A 235 -5.86 9.88 3.86
N LYS A 236 -6.74 10.68 4.47
CA LYS A 236 -6.65 11.06 5.88
C LYS A 236 -6.77 9.82 6.76
N GLY A 237 -6.03 9.81 7.87
CA GLY A 237 -6.05 8.70 8.81
C GLY A 237 -7.46 8.44 9.35
N ALA A 238 -7.83 7.17 9.48
CA ALA A 238 -8.94 6.75 10.33
C ALA A 238 -8.58 7.04 11.80
N TRP A 239 -9.58 7.18 12.69
CA TRP A 239 -9.47 7.50 14.13
C TRP A 239 -9.37 9.00 14.49
N ARG A 240 -8.78 9.33 15.66
CA ARG A 240 -8.69 10.70 16.21
C ARG A 240 -7.61 11.54 15.51
N GLU A 241 -6.64 10.90 14.87
CA GLU A 241 -5.41 11.52 14.39
C GLU A 241 -5.41 11.60 12.86
N LYS A 242 -6.17 12.56 12.31
CA LYS A 242 -6.30 12.77 10.85
C LYS A 242 -4.95 12.91 10.12
N TYR A 243 -3.93 13.36 10.84
CA TYR A 243 -2.57 13.55 10.33
C TYR A 243 -1.85 12.23 10.03
N ASP A 244 -2.32 11.10 10.57
CA ASP A 244 -1.75 9.77 10.32
C ASP A 244 -2.18 9.17 8.96
N GLY A 245 -2.60 10.01 8.02
CA GLY A 245 -2.96 9.61 6.66
C GLY A 245 -1.77 9.16 5.80
N ARG A 246 -2.04 8.81 4.54
CA ARG A 246 -1.01 8.45 3.56
C ARG A 246 -1.32 8.98 2.16
N ILE A 247 -0.31 9.02 1.29
CA ILE A 247 -0.49 9.31 -0.13
C ILE A 247 -0.88 8.02 -0.85
N ASP A 248 -2.01 8.05 -1.54
CA ASP A 248 -2.60 6.88 -2.20
C ASP A 248 -3.30 7.29 -3.51
N GLY A 249 -4.07 6.38 -4.13
CA GLY A 249 -4.90 6.65 -5.31
C GLY A 249 -4.16 6.52 -6.64
N TYR A 250 -2.96 5.96 -6.62
CA TYR A 250 -2.21 5.63 -7.83
C TYR A 250 -2.05 4.11 -8.00
N ASP A 251 -2.01 3.70 -9.26
CA ASP A 251 -1.56 2.35 -9.63
C ASP A 251 -0.03 2.31 -9.51
N GLY A 252 0.45 1.36 -8.73
CA GLY A 252 1.84 1.30 -8.32
C GLY A 252 2.28 -0.14 -8.19
N GLU A 253 3.59 -0.34 -8.28
CA GLU A 253 4.21 -1.64 -8.08
C GLU A 253 4.50 -1.83 -6.58
N TRP A 254 4.09 -2.97 -6.04
CA TRP A 254 4.48 -3.36 -4.69
C TRP A 254 5.93 -3.82 -4.69
N LYS A 255 6.77 -3.19 -3.87
CA LYS A 255 8.18 -3.55 -3.73
C LYS A 255 8.49 -3.99 -2.32
N LEU A 256 9.31 -5.02 -2.21
CA LEU A 256 9.97 -5.39 -0.95
C LEU A 256 10.99 -4.29 -0.62
N ILE A 257 10.72 -3.52 0.43
CA ILE A 257 11.58 -2.40 0.84
C ILE A 257 12.49 -2.77 2.00
N ASP A 258 12.17 -3.82 2.76
CA ASP A 258 13.00 -4.31 3.85
C ASP A 258 12.79 -5.81 4.11
N THR A 259 13.88 -6.47 4.50
CA THR A 259 13.89 -7.86 4.99
C THR A 259 14.60 -7.86 6.32
N ILE A 260 13.85 -8.13 7.38
CA ILE A 260 14.30 -7.96 8.74
C ILE A 260 14.44 -9.32 9.40
N ASN A 261 15.66 -9.69 9.75
CA ASN A 261 15.91 -10.81 10.63
C ASN A 261 15.54 -10.40 12.06
N VAL A 262 14.59 -11.11 12.66
CA VAL A 262 14.19 -10.87 14.05
C VAL A 262 15.15 -11.60 14.96
N SER A 263 15.52 -10.94 16.08
CA SER A 263 16.48 -11.39 17.10
C SER A 263 16.68 -12.90 17.19
N ASP A 264 17.93 -13.35 17.42
CA ASP A 264 18.30 -14.75 17.67
C ASP A 264 17.47 -15.41 18.81
N GLU A 265 16.82 -14.61 19.66
CA GLU A 265 15.90 -15.07 20.69
C GLU A 265 14.56 -15.61 20.16
N ILE A 266 14.14 -15.26 18.93
CA ILE A 266 12.89 -15.68 18.31
C ILE A 266 13.21 -16.71 17.23
N LYS A 267 12.90 -18.00 17.49
CA LYS A 267 13.24 -19.07 16.54
C LYS A 267 12.24 -19.22 15.41
N TYR A 268 10.96 -19.01 15.71
CA TYR A 268 9.85 -19.20 14.77
C TYR A 268 8.88 -18.04 14.85
N PRO A 269 9.21 -16.88 14.24
CA PRO A 269 8.36 -15.72 14.30
C PRO A 269 7.02 -15.95 13.62
N ALA A 270 5.93 -15.62 14.31
CA ALA A 270 4.60 -15.50 13.74
C ALA A 270 3.99 -14.15 14.13
N ILE A 271 3.48 -13.43 13.14
CA ILE A 271 2.83 -12.13 13.34
C ILE A 271 1.44 -12.38 13.94
N ALA A 272 1.17 -11.76 15.09
CA ALA A 272 -0.15 -11.75 15.72
C ALA A 272 -0.95 -10.47 15.38
N GLY A 273 -0.27 -9.37 15.07
CA GLY A 273 -0.92 -8.12 14.70
C GLY A 273 0.06 -6.94 14.74
N CYS A 274 -0.47 -5.74 14.53
CA CYS A 274 0.24 -4.48 14.75
C CYS A 274 -0.61 -3.61 15.69
N ILE A 275 0.04 -2.91 16.62
CA ILE A 275 -0.65 -2.00 17.56
C ILE A 275 -0.49 -0.54 17.15
N ASP A 276 0.50 -0.23 16.32
CA ASP A 276 0.72 1.07 15.68
C ASP A 276 1.59 0.91 14.42
N GLU A 277 1.98 2.02 13.82
CA GLU A 277 2.79 2.09 12.59
C GLU A 277 4.14 1.35 12.70
N CYS A 278 4.73 1.27 13.89
CA CYS A 278 6.10 0.77 14.08
C CYS A 278 6.15 -0.53 14.87
N ASN A 279 5.16 -0.80 15.71
CA ASN A 279 5.19 -1.90 16.67
C ASN A 279 4.34 -3.09 16.20
N VAL A 280 5.05 -4.14 15.80
CA VAL A 280 4.49 -5.42 15.36
C VAL A 280 4.55 -6.41 16.52
N ILE A 281 3.47 -7.14 16.74
CA ILE A 281 3.40 -8.17 17.77
C ILE A 281 3.75 -9.51 17.15
N LEU A 282 4.83 -10.09 17.66
CA LEU A 282 5.36 -11.37 17.24
C LEU A 282 5.15 -12.40 18.35
N THR A 283 4.90 -13.62 17.95
CA THR A 283 4.86 -14.77 18.85
C THR A 283 5.87 -15.79 18.36
N ASP A 284 6.73 -16.26 19.24
CA ASP A 284 7.59 -17.39 18.95
C ASP A 284 6.75 -18.67 19.00
N LYS A 285 6.74 -19.42 17.90
CA LYS A 285 6.03 -20.71 17.80
C LYS A 285 6.91 -21.89 18.21
N ASP A 286 8.05 -21.65 18.87
CA ASP A 286 8.86 -22.72 19.47
C ASP A 286 8.01 -23.56 20.44
N PRO A 287 7.91 -24.89 20.27
CA PRO A 287 7.09 -25.74 21.14
C PRO A 287 7.48 -25.73 22.62
N GLY A 288 8.70 -25.29 22.95
CA GLY A 288 9.21 -25.21 24.32
C GLY A 288 8.85 -23.92 25.07
N GLU A 289 8.80 -22.78 24.37
CA GLU A 289 8.50 -21.46 24.96
C GLU A 289 7.75 -20.59 23.94
N GLN A 290 6.47 -20.32 24.17
CA GLN A 290 5.65 -19.54 23.22
C GLN A 290 5.49 -18.08 23.67
N ASN A 291 6.63 -17.41 23.83
CA ASN A 291 6.68 -16.03 24.28
C ASN A 291 6.15 -15.07 23.20
N THR A 292 5.58 -13.96 23.65
CA THR A 292 5.13 -12.86 22.78
C THR A 292 6.05 -11.67 22.96
N TYR A 293 6.38 -11.04 21.84
CA TYR A 293 7.33 -9.94 21.72
C TYR A 293 6.67 -8.77 20.99
N MET A 294 7.05 -7.57 21.38
CA MET A 294 6.82 -6.36 20.62
C MET A 294 8.09 -6.02 19.86
N PHE A 295 7.98 -5.98 18.54
CA PHE A 295 9.08 -5.67 17.64
C PHE A 295 8.87 -4.29 17.02
N ASN A 296 9.84 -3.40 17.22
CA ASN A 296 9.80 -2.07 16.63
C ASN A 296 10.55 -2.06 15.28
N MET A 297 9.82 -1.86 14.19
CA MET A 297 10.37 -1.92 12.83
C MET A 297 11.40 -0.83 12.51
N ASN A 298 11.35 0.31 13.21
CA ASN A 298 12.28 1.42 12.95
C ASN A 298 13.61 1.22 13.67
N THR A 299 13.54 0.90 14.97
CA THR A 299 14.74 0.72 15.80
C THR A 299 15.32 -0.70 15.72
N LYS A 300 14.57 -1.64 15.11
CA LYS A 300 14.86 -3.07 15.09
C LYS A 300 14.97 -3.69 16.49
N HIS A 301 14.48 -2.99 17.52
CA HIS A 301 14.50 -3.47 18.88
C HIS A 301 13.34 -4.45 19.13
N THR A 302 13.64 -5.52 19.85
CA THR A 302 12.68 -6.54 20.26
C THR A 302 12.55 -6.51 21.77
N GLN A 303 11.34 -6.34 22.28
CA GLN A 303 11.03 -6.42 23.69
C GLN A 303 10.12 -7.61 23.95
N ARG A 304 10.48 -8.47 24.91
CA ARG A 304 9.56 -9.51 25.40
C ARG A 304 8.48 -8.85 26.24
N VAL A 305 7.22 -9.12 25.92
CA VAL A 305 6.07 -8.45 26.54
C VAL A 305 5.13 -9.41 27.27
N ILE A 306 5.02 -10.66 26.81
CA ILE A 306 4.24 -11.69 27.51
C ILE A 306 5.06 -12.98 27.53
N THR A 307 5.36 -13.44 28.74
CA THR A 307 5.95 -14.77 28.96
C THR A 307 4.81 -15.78 29.04
N ASN A 308 4.71 -16.68 28.08
CA ASN A 308 3.70 -17.74 28.13
C ASN A 308 4.38 -19.10 28.21
N VAL A 309 3.95 -19.90 29.20
CA VAL A 309 4.46 -21.26 29.37
C VAL A 309 3.72 -22.25 28.44
N ILE A 310 2.44 -21.99 28.15
CA ILE A 310 1.61 -22.94 27.39
C ILE A 310 0.73 -22.28 26.33
N SER A 311 0.21 -21.06 26.53
CA SER A 311 -0.61 -20.36 25.53
C SER A 311 0.22 -19.46 24.62
N CYS A 312 -0.34 -18.97 23.52
CA CYS A 312 0.32 -17.94 22.74
C CYS A 312 -0.65 -16.96 22.08
N VAL A 313 -0.21 -15.74 21.83
CA VAL A 313 -1.04 -14.73 21.17
C VAL A 313 -1.11 -15.05 19.67
N VAL A 314 -2.33 -15.04 19.12
CA VAL A 314 -2.59 -15.33 17.69
C VAL A 314 -3.22 -14.15 16.96
N SER A 315 -3.75 -13.20 17.70
CA SER A 315 -4.37 -11.99 17.20
C SER A 315 -4.26 -10.91 18.26
N CYS A 316 -4.01 -9.68 17.83
CA CYS A 316 -4.09 -8.52 18.71
C CYS A 316 -4.62 -7.30 17.97
N ALA A 317 -5.22 -6.38 18.71
CA ALA A 317 -5.71 -5.11 18.20
C ALA A 317 -5.62 -4.03 19.28
N LEU A 318 -5.52 -2.77 18.86
CA LEU A 318 -5.54 -1.62 19.75
C LEU A 318 -6.98 -1.15 20.01
N LEU A 319 -7.28 -0.80 21.25
CA LEU A 319 -8.53 -0.16 21.68
C LEU A 319 -8.41 1.37 21.63
N ASN A 320 -9.57 2.04 21.62
CA ASN A 320 -9.67 3.50 21.54
C ASN A 320 -9.03 4.27 22.71
N ASP A 321 -8.73 3.57 23.81
CA ASP A 321 -8.10 4.10 25.02
C ASP A 321 -6.66 3.58 25.19
N ASP A 322 -6.00 3.24 24.09
CA ASP A 322 -4.61 2.77 24.00
C ASP A 322 -4.32 1.41 24.64
N LYS A 323 -5.35 0.70 25.12
CA LYS A 323 -5.20 -0.67 25.61
C LYS A 323 -5.06 -1.65 24.46
N VAL A 324 -4.38 -2.77 24.70
CA VAL A 324 -4.17 -3.83 23.71
C VAL A 324 -5.04 -5.03 24.07
N VAL A 325 -5.90 -5.47 23.16
CA VAL A 325 -6.66 -6.72 23.30
C VAL A 325 -5.98 -7.84 22.53
N CYS A 326 -5.80 -9.00 23.16
CA CYS A 326 -5.11 -10.15 22.62
C CYS A 326 -5.99 -11.39 22.67
N GLY A 327 -6.11 -12.09 21.54
CA GLY A 327 -6.70 -13.41 21.43
C GLY A 327 -5.62 -14.48 21.46
N LYS A 328 -5.87 -15.57 22.19
CA LYS A 328 -4.87 -16.62 22.45
C LYS A 328 -5.25 -17.98 21.88
N TYR A 329 -4.22 -18.77 21.62
CA TYR A 329 -4.28 -20.21 21.40
C TYR A 329 -3.74 -20.94 22.62
N SER A 330 -4.38 -22.06 22.99
CA SER A 330 -3.88 -22.97 24.02
C SER A 330 -3.77 -24.40 23.48
N PRO A 331 -2.55 -24.97 23.34
CA PRO A 331 -2.28 -26.32 22.86
C PRO A 331 -2.52 -27.43 23.90
N ARG A 332 -2.63 -27.14 25.21
CA ARG A 332 -2.83 -28.15 26.28
C ARG A 332 -3.05 -27.51 27.66
N THR A 333 -3.89 -28.12 28.48
CA THR A 333 -3.54 -28.39 29.88
C THR A 333 -3.99 -29.81 30.22
N GLY A 334 -3.16 -30.54 30.96
CA GLY A 334 -3.50 -31.83 31.55
C GLY A 334 -4.54 -31.67 32.66
N GLY A 335 -5.76 -31.32 32.27
CA GLY A 335 -6.92 -31.16 33.12
C GLY A 335 -8.08 -30.82 32.20
N SER A 336 -9.14 -31.60 32.28
CA SER A 336 -10.35 -31.36 31.52
C SER A 336 -10.83 -29.92 31.76
N TYR A 337 -10.80 -29.05 30.75
CA TYR A 337 -11.59 -27.81 30.76
C TYR A 337 -13.06 -28.23 30.70
N THR A 338 -13.61 -28.60 31.85
CA THR A 338 -15.03 -28.93 32.09
C THR A 338 -15.89 -27.67 32.24
N GLY A 339 -15.31 -26.48 32.08
CA GLY A 339 -16.04 -25.22 32.11
C GLY A 339 -16.66 -24.89 30.75
N ASP A 340 -17.85 -24.32 30.78
CA ASP A 340 -18.62 -23.89 29.60
C ASP A 340 -18.14 -22.55 29.01
N SER A 341 -16.97 -22.07 29.42
CA SER A 341 -16.45 -20.73 29.11
C SER A 341 -14.96 -20.72 28.80
N LEU A 342 -14.55 -19.86 27.87
CA LEU A 342 -13.16 -19.60 27.49
C LEU A 342 -12.58 -18.41 28.26
N ASN A 343 -12.48 -18.54 29.59
CA ASN A 343 -11.82 -17.51 30.40
C ASN A 343 -10.29 -17.52 30.18
N GLY A 344 -9.67 -16.34 30.10
CA GLY A 344 -8.23 -16.18 29.87
C GLY A 344 -7.76 -16.39 28.42
N PHE A 345 -8.68 -16.60 27.47
CA PHE A 345 -8.37 -16.68 26.03
C PHE A 345 -8.38 -15.31 25.34
N ILE A 346 -9.03 -14.32 25.96
CA ILE A 346 -9.01 -12.94 25.54
C ILE A 346 -8.52 -12.13 26.73
N ASN A 347 -7.40 -11.42 26.57
CA ASN A 347 -6.82 -10.59 27.62
C ASN A 347 -6.67 -9.16 27.12
N VAL A 348 -6.80 -8.22 28.04
CA VAL A 348 -6.56 -6.80 27.79
C VAL A 348 -5.36 -6.35 28.61
N TYR A 349 -4.48 -5.61 27.97
CA TYR A 349 -3.23 -5.09 28.53
C TYR A 349 -3.18 -3.57 28.38
N ASP A 350 -2.41 -2.89 29.22
CA ASP A 350 -2.03 -1.50 28.95
C ASP A 350 -0.86 -1.42 27.95
N ARG A 351 -0.37 -0.20 27.68
CA ARG A 351 0.79 0.03 26.79
C ARG A 351 2.11 -0.46 27.37
N GLN A 352 2.17 -0.71 28.68
CA GLN A 352 3.33 -1.29 29.37
C GLN A 352 3.28 -2.82 29.37
N TRP A 353 2.21 -3.40 28.81
CA TRP A 353 1.92 -4.84 28.80
C TRP A 353 1.58 -5.43 30.17
N ASP A 354 1.19 -4.58 31.11
CA ASP A 354 0.60 -5.04 32.36
C ASP A 354 -0.84 -5.52 32.10
N HIS A 355 -1.17 -6.66 32.68
CA HIS A 355 -2.49 -7.27 32.53
C HIS A 355 -3.54 -6.44 33.27
N ILE A 356 -4.63 -6.10 32.57
CA ILE A 356 -5.74 -5.33 33.13
C ILE A 356 -6.91 -6.25 33.47
N ASN A 357 -7.41 -7.00 32.49
CA ASN A 357 -8.61 -7.80 32.63
C ASN A 357 -8.73 -8.92 31.59
N ASP A 358 -9.49 -9.94 31.96
CA ASP A 358 -9.88 -11.04 31.08
C ASP A 358 -11.28 -10.83 30.53
N VAL A 359 -11.47 -11.18 29.26
CA VAL A 359 -12.77 -11.20 28.61
C VAL A 359 -13.16 -12.66 28.37
N THR A 360 -14.39 -13.01 28.75
CA THR A 360 -14.90 -14.39 28.68
C THR A 360 -15.97 -14.52 27.61
N ILE A 361 -15.83 -15.54 26.77
CA ILE A 361 -16.87 -15.97 25.83
C ILE A 361 -17.31 -17.43 26.12
N PRO A 362 -18.53 -17.83 25.76
CA PRO A 362 -18.97 -19.22 25.84
C PRO A 362 -18.08 -20.13 24.99
N LYS A 363 -17.73 -21.29 25.54
CA LYS A 363 -17.05 -22.36 24.82
C LYS A 363 -18.07 -23.14 24.00
N ASN A 364 -17.87 -23.23 22.69
CA ASN A 364 -18.78 -23.98 21.81
C ASN A 364 -18.17 -25.29 21.32
N THR A 365 -16.87 -25.51 21.50
CA THR A 365 -16.20 -26.74 21.07
C THR A 365 -15.94 -27.71 22.23
N PRO A 366 -16.10 -29.03 22.04
CA PRO A 366 -15.59 -30.03 22.98
C PRO A 366 -14.08 -30.26 22.84
N ARG A 367 -13.40 -29.62 21.86
CA ARG A 367 -11.97 -29.81 21.61
C ARG A 367 -11.12 -29.40 22.81
N TYR A 368 -10.01 -30.11 22.98
CA TYR A 368 -9.04 -29.90 24.07
C TYR A 368 -8.03 -28.78 23.78
N CYS A 369 -7.94 -28.35 22.52
CA CYS A 369 -7.22 -27.14 22.11
C CYS A 369 -8.22 -26.22 21.42
N THR A 370 -8.06 -24.92 21.65
CA THR A 370 -8.88 -23.90 20.99
C THR A 370 -8.06 -22.62 20.82
N ARG A 371 -8.53 -21.81 19.87
CA ARG A 371 -7.96 -20.53 19.46
C ARG A 371 -9.09 -19.51 19.45
N VAL A 372 -8.84 -18.33 19.99
CA VAL A 372 -9.77 -17.20 19.87
C VAL A 372 -9.09 -16.08 19.09
N ASP A 373 -9.70 -15.70 17.98
CA ASP A 373 -9.30 -14.52 17.22
C ASP A 373 -10.07 -13.30 17.72
N VAL A 374 -9.37 -12.17 17.85
CA VAL A 374 -9.95 -10.88 18.24
C VAL A 374 -9.64 -9.80 17.20
N ALA A 375 -10.56 -8.84 17.09
CA ALA A 375 -10.40 -7.62 16.33
C ALA A 375 -11.18 -6.49 17.03
N VAL A 376 -10.92 -5.25 16.67
CA VAL A 376 -11.61 -4.07 17.21
C VAL A 376 -12.22 -3.28 16.07
N ASP A 377 -13.49 -2.90 16.18
CA ASP A 377 -14.15 -2.05 15.19
C ASP A 377 -13.88 -0.55 15.44
N GLN A 378 -14.29 0.33 14.51
CA GLN A 378 -14.02 1.77 14.60
C GLN A 378 -14.62 2.47 15.82
N ILE A 379 -15.63 1.89 16.48
CA ILE A 379 -16.22 2.46 17.70
C ILE A 379 -15.61 1.85 18.97
N GLY A 380 -14.60 0.99 18.84
CA GLY A 380 -13.86 0.39 19.95
C GLY A 380 -14.49 -0.89 20.50
N ILE A 381 -15.46 -1.50 19.81
CA ILE A 381 -16.07 -2.76 20.23
C ILE A 381 -15.12 -3.91 19.91
N ILE A 382 -14.93 -4.80 20.89
CA ILE A 382 -14.15 -6.02 20.71
C ILE A 382 -15.02 -7.03 19.97
N ILE A 383 -14.53 -7.55 18.86
CA ILE A 383 -15.15 -8.63 18.10
C ILE A 383 -14.29 -9.87 18.29
N ALA A 384 -14.92 -10.98 18.73
CA ALA A 384 -14.21 -12.22 19.01
C ALA A 384 -14.92 -13.43 18.41
N ALA A 385 -14.14 -14.39 17.93
CA ALA A 385 -14.65 -15.67 17.43
C ALA A 385 -13.73 -16.82 17.84
N GLU A 386 -14.35 -17.94 18.22
CA GLU A 386 -13.65 -19.21 18.48
C GLU A 386 -13.38 -19.91 17.13
N GLU A 387 -12.16 -20.41 16.95
CA GLU A 387 -11.75 -21.14 15.75
C GLU A 387 -12.65 -22.34 15.49
N GLY A 388 -13.13 -22.45 14.24
CA GLY A 388 -13.94 -23.58 13.82
C GLY A 388 -15.30 -23.61 14.47
N GLN A 389 -15.83 -22.43 14.83
CA GLN A 389 -17.18 -22.24 15.32
C GLN A 389 -17.90 -21.17 14.48
N SER A 390 -19.23 -21.18 14.51
CA SER A 390 -20.06 -20.27 13.72
C SER A 390 -20.42 -18.97 14.45
N LYS A 391 -20.17 -18.86 15.75
CA LYS A 391 -20.58 -17.69 16.56
C LYS A 391 -19.51 -16.60 16.57
N ILE A 392 -19.96 -15.36 16.42
CA ILE A 392 -19.14 -14.15 16.55
C ILE A 392 -19.74 -13.28 17.65
N TYR A 393 -18.92 -12.87 18.61
CA TYR A 393 -19.33 -12.11 19.79
C TYR A 393 -18.90 -10.65 19.67
N PHE A 394 -19.83 -9.73 19.94
CA PHE A 394 -19.56 -8.30 20.10
C PHE A 394 -19.51 -7.98 21.58
N ILE A 395 -18.40 -7.42 22.04
CA ILE A 395 -18.07 -7.30 23.46
C ILE A 395 -17.75 -5.84 23.79
N ASN A 396 -18.40 -5.33 24.82
CA ASN A 396 -18.13 -3.99 25.34
C ASN A 396 -16.75 -3.97 26.01
N PRO A 397 -15.80 -3.11 25.57
CA PRO A 397 -14.48 -3.04 26.18
C PRO A 397 -14.50 -2.57 27.64
N ALA A 398 -15.52 -1.80 28.05
CA ALA A 398 -15.56 -1.19 29.38
C ALA A 398 -15.85 -2.20 30.50
N ASP A 399 -16.74 -3.17 30.26
CA ASP A 399 -17.12 -4.17 31.26
C ASP A 399 -16.90 -5.62 30.80
N GLY A 400 -16.36 -5.83 29.60
CA GLY A 400 -16.05 -7.14 29.04
C GLY A 400 -17.27 -7.99 28.71
N LYS A 401 -18.49 -7.43 28.71
CA LYS A 401 -19.72 -8.19 28.49
C LYS A 401 -20.09 -8.29 27.01
N ILE A 402 -20.63 -9.46 26.66
CA ILE A 402 -21.20 -9.71 25.33
C ILE A 402 -22.45 -8.86 25.17
N MET A 403 -22.41 -7.92 24.22
CA MET A 403 -23.53 -7.07 23.83
C MET A 403 -24.49 -7.80 22.90
N HIS A 404 -23.94 -8.58 21.96
CA HIS A 404 -24.71 -9.27 20.93
C HIS A 404 -23.87 -10.40 20.30
N THR A 405 -24.53 -11.38 19.68
CA THR A 405 -23.90 -12.52 19.00
C THR A 405 -24.52 -12.74 17.62
N ILE A 406 -23.67 -12.90 16.61
CA ILE A 406 -24.04 -13.33 15.27
C ILE A 406 -23.76 -14.83 15.14
N THR A 407 -24.64 -15.56 14.46
CA THR A 407 -24.41 -16.95 14.08
C THR A 407 -24.26 -17.06 12.57
N CYS A 408 -23.09 -17.51 12.13
CA CYS A 408 -22.76 -17.79 10.74
C CYS A 408 -23.43 -19.08 10.26
N LYS A 409 -23.61 -19.21 8.94
CA LYS A 409 -24.19 -20.42 8.34
C LYS A 409 -23.29 -21.65 8.46
N GLN A 410 -22.00 -21.43 8.67
CA GLN A 410 -20.96 -22.44 8.74
C GLN A 410 -19.90 -22.02 9.76
N ASP A 411 -19.03 -22.96 10.12
CA ASP A 411 -17.87 -22.70 10.98
C ASP A 411 -16.84 -21.84 10.24
N ILE A 412 -16.22 -20.92 11.00
CA ILE A 412 -15.36 -19.89 10.43
C ILE A 412 -14.02 -19.76 11.16
N LEU A 413 -13.11 -19.07 10.49
CA LEU A 413 -11.91 -18.42 11.04
C LEU A 413 -12.07 -16.91 10.84
N MET A 414 -12.07 -16.15 11.92
CA MET A 414 -12.14 -14.70 11.83
C MET A 414 -10.77 -14.13 11.48
N ARG A 415 -10.73 -13.20 10.52
CA ARG A 415 -9.48 -12.58 10.06
C ARG A 415 -9.37 -11.10 10.40
N GLY A 416 -10.47 -10.37 10.46
CA GLY A 416 -10.45 -8.97 10.86
C GLY A 416 -11.79 -8.29 10.65
N VAL A 417 -11.78 -6.97 10.69
CA VAL A 417 -12.98 -6.12 10.61
C VAL A 417 -12.66 -4.92 9.71
N LEU A 418 -13.57 -4.59 8.80
CA LEU A 418 -13.50 -3.42 7.92
C LEU A 418 -13.95 -2.16 8.66
N SER A 419 -13.66 -0.98 8.10
CA SER A 419 -14.09 0.33 8.61
C SER A 419 -15.60 0.40 8.86
N SER A 420 -16.39 -0.21 7.98
CA SER A 420 -17.85 -0.35 8.09
C SER A 420 -18.33 -1.18 9.30
N GLY A 421 -17.42 -1.85 10.00
CA GLY A 421 -17.71 -2.85 11.03
C GLY A 421 -18.17 -4.18 10.47
N TYR A 422 -18.00 -4.42 9.16
CA TYR A 422 -18.22 -5.74 8.56
C TYR A 422 -17.04 -6.65 8.90
N ILE A 423 -17.33 -7.91 9.19
CA ILE A 423 -16.35 -8.88 9.62
C ILE A 423 -15.82 -9.63 8.41
N VAL A 424 -14.49 -9.73 8.31
CA VAL A 424 -13.83 -10.59 7.34
C VAL A 424 -13.51 -11.92 8.02
N ALA A 425 -14.01 -13.00 7.44
CA ALA A 425 -13.79 -14.35 7.91
C ALA A 425 -13.57 -15.31 6.74
N GLN A 426 -13.14 -16.53 6.99
CA GLN A 426 -13.07 -17.58 5.99
C GLN A 426 -13.64 -18.89 6.55
N PRO A 427 -13.98 -19.87 5.72
CA PRO A 427 -14.40 -21.20 6.16
C PRO A 427 -13.38 -21.88 7.08
N TYR A 428 -13.89 -22.71 7.99
CA TYR A 428 -13.09 -23.72 8.69
C TYR A 428 -13.57 -25.14 8.33
N PRO A 429 -12.70 -26.02 7.79
CA PRO A 429 -11.31 -25.74 7.40
C PRO A 429 -11.21 -24.71 6.25
N PRO A 430 -10.04 -24.06 6.08
CA PRO A 430 -9.81 -23.11 4.98
C PRO A 430 -10.14 -23.70 3.60
N ASP A 431 -10.71 -22.88 2.72
CA ASP A 431 -11.00 -23.22 1.32
C ASP A 431 -10.69 -22.03 0.38
N HIS A 432 -11.28 -22.03 -0.80
CA HIS A 432 -11.12 -21.00 -1.84
C HIS A 432 -11.94 -19.72 -1.61
N ARG A 433 -12.53 -19.53 -0.43
CA ARG A 433 -13.49 -18.46 -0.15
C ARG A 433 -13.11 -17.61 1.05
N VAL A 434 -13.44 -16.33 0.96
CA VAL A 434 -13.48 -15.37 2.07
C VAL A 434 -14.89 -14.80 2.16
N PHE A 435 -15.34 -14.54 3.38
CA PHE A 435 -16.63 -13.98 3.70
C PHE A 435 -16.50 -12.56 4.20
N ILE A 436 -17.36 -11.69 3.69
CA ILE A 436 -17.67 -10.39 4.29
C ILE A 436 -19.04 -10.54 4.96
N ILE A 437 -19.06 -10.40 6.28
CA ILE A 437 -20.22 -10.64 7.12
C ILE A 437 -20.68 -9.30 7.71
N ASP A 438 -21.92 -8.90 7.42
CA ASP A 438 -22.46 -7.68 7.99
C ASP A 438 -22.80 -7.84 9.49
N ARG A 439 -23.13 -6.73 10.16
CA ARG A 439 -23.50 -6.73 11.59
C ARG A 439 -24.78 -7.52 11.93
N LYS A 440 -25.54 -7.96 10.92
CA LYS A 440 -26.76 -8.79 11.06
C LYS A 440 -26.50 -10.27 10.72
N GLY A 441 -25.30 -10.62 10.28
CA GLY A 441 -24.92 -11.98 9.87
C GLY A 441 -25.18 -12.32 8.41
N ALA A 442 -25.54 -11.35 7.56
CA ALA A 442 -25.61 -11.57 6.12
C ALA A 442 -24.19 -11.75 5.57
N GLN A 443 -23.99 -12.80 4.75
CA GLN A 443 -22.68 -13.19 4.24
C GLN A 443 -22.60 -12.95 2.74
N ARG A 444 -21.58 -12.21 2.31
CA ARG A 444 -21.14 -12.10 0.91
C ARG A 444 -19.84 -12.89 0.75
N GLU A 445 -19.75 -13.69 -0.31
CA GLU A 445 -18.58 -14.52 -0.59
C GLU A 445 -17.68 -13.88 -1.66
N ILE A 446 -16.37 -14.01 -1.47
CA ILE A 446 -15.33 -13.69 -2.43
C ILE A 446 -14.54 -14.97 -2.71
N THR A 447 -14.47 -15.38 -3.98
CA THR A 447 -13.82 -16.63 -4.41
C THR A 447 -12.45 -16.38 -5.03
N HIS A 448 -11.47 -17.21 -4.70
CA HIS A 448 -10.11 -17.22 -5.26
C HIS A 448 -9.77 -18.57 -5.90
N SER A 449 -8.79 -18.63 -6.79
CA SER A 449 -8.38 -19.89 -7.44
C SER A 449 -7.52 -20.76 -6.50
N GLY A 450 -6.59 -20.14 -5.77
CA GLY A 450 -5.76 -20.80 -4.77
C GLY A 450 -6.48 -21.02 -3.43
N LEU A 451 -5.96 -21.94 -2.61
CA LEU A 451 -6.41 -22.14 -1.23
C LEU A 451 -6.06 -20.92 -0.37
N ILE A 452 -7.05 -20.31 0.29
CA ILE A 452 -6.84 -19.09 1.07
C ILE A 452 -6.40 -19.46 2.49
N LEU A 453 -5.14 -19.16 2.80
CA LEU A 453 -4.51 -19.47 4.09
C LEU A 453 -4.67 -18.34 5.10
N ASN A 454 -4.69 -17.09 4.63
CA ASN A 454 -4.85 -15.90 5.47
C ASN A 454 -5.42 -14.72 4.65
N THR A 455 -5.71 -13.62 5.34
CA THR A 455 -6.09 -12.36 4.70
C THR A 455 -5.41 -11.17 5.38
N CYS A 456 -5.26 -10.08 4.64
CA CYS A 456 -4.82 -8.78 5.13
C CYS A 456 -5.87 -7.74 4.76
N ILE A 457 -6.16 -6.81 5.68
CA ILE A 457 -7.10 -5.71 5.47
C ILE A 457 -6.28 -4.43 5.56
N ASP A 458 -6.47 -3.55 4.60
CA ASP A 458 -5.99 -2.18 4.70
C ASP A 458 -6.90 -1.36 5.62
N PRO A 459 -6.42 -0.88 6.78
CA PRO A 459 -7.27 -0.16 7.72
C PRO A 459 -7.73 1.22 7.20
N MET A 460 -7.10 1.76 6.15
CA MET A 460 -7.40 3.08 5.60
C MET A 460 -8.31 3.04 4.37
N THR A 461 -8.20 2.01 3.54
CA THR A 461 -8.95 1.89 2.28
C THR A 461 -9.99 0.77 2.27
N ASP A 462 -10.01 -0.08 3.30
CA ASP A 462 -10.77 -1.33 3.34
C ASP A 462 -10.37 -2.33 2.24
N ASP A 463 -9.24 -2.12 1.56
CA ASP A 463 -8.75 -3.06 0.55
C ASP A 463 -8.47 -4.42 1.20
N LEU A 464 -8.90 -5.48 0.52
CA LEU A 464 -8.78 -6.84 1.02
C LEU A 464 -7.78 -7.61 0.17
N TYR A 465 -6.85 -8.26 0.84
CA TYR A 465 -5.82 -9.09 0.25
C TYR A 465 -5.96 -10.52 0.78
N VAL A 466 -5.76 -11.51 -0.08
CA VAL A 466 -5.74 -12.92 0.28
C VAL A 466 -4.32 -13.46 0.17
N VAL A 467 -3.97 -14.32 1.11
CA VAL A 467 -2.69 -15.00 1.17
C VAL A 467 -2.91 -16.46 0.81
N THR A 468 -2.20 -16.92 -0.21
CA THR A 468 -2.24 -18.28 -0.72
C THR A 468 -0.82 -18.86 -0.80
N SER A 469 -0.69 -20.17 -1.03
CA SER A 469 0.58 -20.75 -1.47
C SER A 469 0.45 -21.48 -2.79
N ASP A 470 1.59 -21.77 -3.40
CA ASP A 470 1.66 -22.71 -4.52
C ASP A 470 1.36 -24.16 -4.08
N ASP A 471 1.18 -25.05 -5.07
CA ASP A 471 0.83 -26.46 -4.85
C ASP A 471 1.96 -27.27 -4.19
N GLU A 472 3.21 -26.89 -4.45
CA GLU A 472 4.38 -27.45 -3.76
C GLU A 472 4.55 -26.85 -2.38
N CYS A 473 3.58 -26.03 -2.00
CA CYS A 473 3.62 -25.19 -0.87
C CYS A 473 4.71 -24.12 -1.12
N LYS A 474 6.02 -24.37 -1.23
CA LYS A 474 7.20 -23.45 -1.36
C LYS A 474 7.10 -21.90 -1.52
N THR A 475 6.10 -21.33 -2.18
CA THR A 475 5.96 -19.88 -2.43
C THR A 475 4.69 -19.32 -1.79
N CYS A 476 4.81 -18.20 -1.08
CA CYS A 476 3.68 -17.41 -0.59
C CYS A 476 3.27 -16.41 -1.68
N VAL A 477 1.97 -16.27 -1.90
CA VAL A 477 1.41 -15.31 -2.85
C VAL A 477 0.36 -14.46 -2.14
N ILE A 478 0.47 -13.15 -2.32
CA ILE A 478 -0.51 -12.17 -1.85
C ILE A 478 -1.16 -11.54 -3.07
N ASP A 479 -2.47 -11.72 -3.18
CA ASP A 479 -3.29 -11.15 -4.24
C ASP A 479 -4.33 -10.20 -3.63
N GLN A 480 -4.51 -9.01 -4.21
CA GLN A 480 -5.63 -8.13 -3.87
C GLN A 480 -6.90 -8.74 -4.45
N VAL A 481 -7.99 -8.76 -3.67
CA VAL A 481 -9.30 -9.30 -4.09
C VAL A 481 -10.44 -8.27 -3.99
N MET A 482 -10.18 -7.15 -3.31
CA MET A 482 -11.11 -6.04 -3.20
C MET A 482 -10.33 -4.73 -3.12
N SER A 483 -10.76 -3.73 -3.89
CA SER A 483 -10.22 -2.38 -3.94
C SER A 483 -11.35 -1.36 -3.85
N GLY A 484 -11.37 -0.52 -2.81
CA GLY A 484 -12.44 0.48 -2.61
C GLY A 484 -13.87 -0.09 -2.58
N GLY A 485 -14.04 -1.35 -2.19
CA GLY A 485 -15.32 -2.08 -2.15
C GLY A 485 -15.70 -2.81 -3.45
N ASP A 486 -15.00 -2.54 -4.55
CA ASP A 486 -15.13 -3.25 -5.81
C ASP A 486 -14.23 -4.48 -5.84
N MET A 487 -14.65 -5.53 -6.56
CA MET A 487 -13.82 -6.73 -6.71
C MET A 487 -12.74 -6.47 -7.74
N ASP A 488 -11.50 -6.47 -7.29
CA ASP A 488 -10.31 -6.32 -8.12
C ASP A 488 -9.37 -7.48 -7.83
N LYS A 489 -8.76 -8.05 -8.88
CA LYS A 489 -7.85 -9.20 -8.75
C LYS A 489 -6.51 -8.85 -9.37
N SER A 490 -5.56 -8.49 -8.53
CA SER A 490 -4.20 -8.16 -8.93
C SER A 490 -3.19 -8.85 -8.01
N ARG A 491 -2.07 -9.30 -8.59
CA ARG A 491 -0.98 -9.86 -7.81
C ARG A 491 -0.17 -8.75 -7.17
N VAL A 492 -0.03 -8.82 -5.85
CA VAL A 492 0.66 -7.82 -5.04
C VAL A 492 2.08 -8.26 -4.75
N ALA A 493 2.26 -9.45 -4.19
CA ALA A 493 3.58 -9.93 -3.80
C ALA A 493 3.68 -11.44 -3.94
N SER A 494 4.90 -11.92 -4.17
CA SER A 494 5.23 -13.33 -4.16
C SER A 494 6.62 -13.50 -3.55
N PHE A 495 6.78 -14.41 -2.59
CA PHE A 495 8.07 -14.65 -1.94
C PHE A 495 8.24 -16.12 -1.56
N PRO A 496 9.48 -16.64 -1.61
CA PRO A 496 9.76 -18.00 -1.18
C PRO A 496 9.54 -18.12 0.32
N LEU A 497 9.05 -19.28 0.73
CA LEU A 497 8.90 -19.62 2.12
C LEU A 497 10.04 -20.52 2.55
N SER A 498 10.45 -20.37 3.81
CA SER A 498 11.36 -21.32 4.39
C SER A 498 10.69 -22.70 4.47
N SER A 499 11.47 -23.75 4.73
CA SER A 499 10.99 -25.15 4.81
C SER A 499 9.86 -25.41 5.85
N ARG A 500 9.37 -24.37 6.53
CA ARG A 500 8.54 -24.40 7.74
C ARG A 500 7.10 -23.93 7.49
N TRP A 501 6.45 -24.65 6.59
CA TRP A 501 5.09 -24.46 6.07
C TRP A 501 3.96 -24.16 7.06
N THR A 502 3.99 -24.78 8.23
CA THR A 502 2.92 -24.66 9.23
C THR A 502 2.80 -23.25 9.82
N LEU A 503 3.79 -22.38 9.60
CA LEU A 503 3.82 -21.01 10.13
C LEU A 503 2.93 -20.04 9.35
N ILE A 504 2.62 -20.26 8.07
CA ILE A 504 1.85 -19.30 7.23
C ILE A 504 0.40 -19.20 7.67
N VAL A 505 -0.22 -20.34 8.02
CA VAL A 505 -1.60 -20.38 8.53
C VAL A 505 -1.70 -19.66 9.88
N SER A 506 -0.60 -19.67 10.63
CA SER A 506 -0.52 -19.13 11.99
C SER A 506 -0.07 -17.66 12.03
N SER A 507 0.72 -17.22 11.05
CA SER A 507 1.29 -15.88 10.95
C SER A 507 0.37 -14.99 10.11
N ARG A 508 -0.10 -13.89 10.69
CA ARG A 508 -0.93 -12.90 10.00
C ARG A 508 -0.10 -12.09 9.01
N VAL A 509 -0.78 -11.57 8.00
CA VAL A 509 -0.27 -10.47 7.18
C VAL A 509 -1.05 -9.24 7.60
N VAL A 510 -0.36 -8.14 7.88
CA VAL A 510 -0.96 -6.90 8.39
C VAL A 510 -0.55 -5.71 7.54
N MET A 511 -1.41 -4.70 7.48
CA MET A 511 -1.15 -3.43 6.83
C MET A 511 -1.06 -2.34 7.89
N THR A 512 -0.01 -1.52 7.85
CA THR A 512 0.09 -0.34 8.72
C THR A 512 -0.70 0.86 8.17
N SER A 513 -0.89 1.91 8.96
CA SER A 513 -1.58 3.12 8.52
C SER A 513 -0.85 3.84 7.37
N SER A 514 0.48 3.73 7.30
CA SER A 514 1.26 4.25 6.17
C SER A 514 1.16 3.43 4.88
N GLY A 515 0.52 2.25 4.91
CA GLY A 515 0.42 1.35 3.76
C GLY A 515 1.64 0.44 3.57
N ASN A 516 2.38 0.15 4.64
CA ASN A 516 3.36 -0.93 4.63
C ASN A 516 2.67 -2.26 4.91
N MET A 517 2.80 -3.21 4.00
CA MET A 517 2.34 -4.58 4.18
C MET A 517 3.44 -5.42 4.82
N ILE A 518 3.13 -6.04 5.95
CA ILE A 518 4.08 -6.79 6.76
C ILE A 518 3.69 -8.27 6.70
N ALA A 519 4.65 -9.10 6.27
CA ALA A 519 4.51 -10.54 6.18
C ALA A 519 5.70 -11.24 6.84
N CYS A 520 5.62 -12.56 6.98
CA CYS A 520 6.71 -13.38 7.47
C CYS A 520 6.96 -14.56 6.52
N ASP A 521 8.22 -14.79 6.16
CA ASP A 521 8.63 -15.92 5.30
C ASP A 521 8.88 -17.23 6.09
N GLY A 522 8.74 -17.17 7.42
CA GLY A 522 9.02 -18.24 8.37
C GLY A 522 10.27 -18.00 9.22
N ASP A 523 11.20 -17.16 8.76
CA ASP A 523 12.44 -16.83 9.48
C ASP A 523 12.64 -15.30 9.61
N ASN A 524 12.17 -14.50 8.65
CA ASN A 524 12.29 -13.05 8.58
C ASN A 524 10.93 -12.36 8.51
N ILE A 525 10.91 -11.09 8.90
CA ILE A 525 9.81 -10.17 8.65
C ILE A 525 10.08 -9.42 7.34
N LEU A 526 9.12 -9.46 6.43
CA LEU A 526 9.18 -8.81 5.12
C LEU A 526 8.29 -7.57 5.13
N VAL A 527 8.81 -6.45 4.65
CA VAL A 527 8.06 -5.18 4.56
C VAL A 527 7.92 -4.78 3.09
N PHE A 528 6.70 -4.74 2.61
CA PHE A 528 6.35 -4.32 1.25
C PHE A 528 5.69 -2.95 1.27
N LYS A 529 6.02 -2.10 0.29
CA LYS A 529 5.36 -0.79 0.09
C LYS A 529 4.97 -0.63 -1.38
N LYS A 530 3.78 -0.08 -1.61
CA LYS A 530 3.33 0.31 -2.95
C LYS A 530 4.06 1.58 -3.38
N LEU A 531 4.67 1.57 -4.56
CA LEU A 531 5.43 2.70 -5.11
C LEU A 531 4.89 3.06 -6.49
N LEU A 532 4.81 4.36 -6.80
CA LEU A 532 4.37 4.83 -8.11
C LEU A 532 5.32 4.31 -9.20
N SER A 533 4.74 3.84 -10.30
CA SER A 533 5.46 3.41 -11.50
C SER A 533 4.75 3.96 -12.74
N LEU A 534 5.45 4.71 -13.60
CA LEU A 534 4.91 5.41 -14.78
C LEU A 534 5.51 4.92 -16.10
#